data_AF-A0A830GA06-F1
#
_entry.id   AF-A0A830GA06-F1
#
_cell.length_a   1.000
_cell.length_b   1.000
_cell.length_c   1.000
_cell.angle_alpha   90.00
_cell.angle_beta   90.00
_cell.angle_gamma   90.00
#
_symmetry.space_group_name_H-M   'P 1'
#
loop_
_entity.id
_entity.type
_entity.pdbx_description
1 polymer ?
#
loop_
_entity_poly.entity_id
_entity_poly.type
_entity_poly.pdbx_seq_one_letter_code
_entity_poly.pdbx_strand_id
1 'polypeptide(L)'
;MNATVEAPPAASDAEAAAAIAAVSAYLDGERAALAAAAAASDDGENETWDGAKWRFAGRLAATGADGRGGRVPDGAPTDAWSAAGRADRF
;
A
#
# COMPACT_ATOMS: atom_id res chain seq x y z
N MET A 1 -7.55 27.81 36.28
CA MET A 1 -7.69 26.33 36.32
C MET A 1 -6.60 25.79 35.43
N ASN A 2 -5.61 25.13 36.02
CA ASN A 2 -4.46 24.61 35.27
C ASN A 2 -4.71 23.12 35.10
N ALA A 3 -4.90 22.66 33.87
CA ALA A 3 -5.06 21.24 33.57
C ALA A 3 -3.67 20.62 33.40
N THR A 4 -3.35 19.66 34.26
CA THR A 4 -2.16 18.83 34.11
C THR A 4 -2.51 17.67 33.20
N VAL A 5 -1.70 17.45 32.15
CA VAL A 5 -1.80 16.28 31.28
C VAL A 5 -0.77 15.27 31.74
N GLU A 6 -1.23 14.09 32.15
CA GLU A 6 -0.36 12.99 32.55
C GLU A 6 -0.13 12.07 31.35
N ALA A 7 1.12 11.66 31.15
CA ALA A 7 1.46 10.72 30.09
C ALA A 7 0.86 9.33 30.42
N PRO A 8 0.36 8.58 29.42
CA PRO A 8 -0.16 7.24 29.66
C PRO A 8 0.94 6.33 30.23
N PRO A 9 0.59 5.37 31.10
CA PRO A 9 1.55 4.44 31.65
C PRO A 9 2.21 3.63 30.53
N ALA A 10 3.50 3.33 30.70
CA ALA A 10 4.20 2.43 29.80
C ALA A 10 3.55 1.04 29.83
N ALA A 11 3.49 0.38 28.67
CA ALA A 11 3.01 -0.99 28.59
C ALA A 11 3.88 -1.90 29.47
N SER A 12 3.24 -2.80 30.20
CA SER A 12 3.95 -3.89 30.86
C SER A 12 4.61 -4.80 29.81
N ASP A 13 5.64 -5.54 30.23
CA ASP A 13 6.32 -6.50 29.35
C ASP A 13 5.35 -7.53 28.75
N ALA A 14 4.32 -7.93 29.51
CA ALA A 14 3.29 -8.85 29.05
C ALA A 14 2.41 -8.24 27.94
N GLU A 15 2.01 -6.98 28.09
CA GLU A 15 1.23 -6.26 27.07
C GLU A 15 2.06 -5.99 25.81
N ALA A 16 3.33 -5.62 25.97
CA ALA A 16 4.26 -5.47 24.86
C ALA A 16 4.46 -6.79 24.11
N ALA A 17 4.65 -7.89 24.82
CA ALA A 17 4.76 -9.23 24.22
C ALA A 17 3.48 -9.63 23.48
N ALA A 18 2.29 -9.32 24.02
CA ALA A 18 1.02 -9.59 23.36
C ALA A 18 0.87 -8.78 22.05
N ALA A 19 1.24 -7.50 22.06
CA ALA A 19 1.22 -6.66 20.86
C ALA A 19 2.20 -7.17 19.79
N ILE A 20 3.43 -7.54 20.19
CA ILE A 20 4.44 -8.11 19.29
C ILE A 20 3.93 -9.42 18.68
N ALA A 21 3.32 -10.30 19.48
CA ALA A 21 2.76 -11.56 19.00
C ALA A 21 1.63 -11.33 17.99
N ALA A 22 0.72 -10.40 18.25
CA ALA A 22 -0.39 -10.06 17.36
C ALA A 22 0.12 -9.51 16.01
N VAL A 23 1.07 -8.57 16.04
CA VAL A 23 1.65 -7.99 14.81
C VAL A 23 2.44 -9.06 14.04
N SER A 24 3.20 -9.91 14.73
CA SER A 24 3.97 -10.97 14.07
C SER A 24 3.05 -11.97 13.37
N ALA A 25 1.97 -12.41 14.03
CA ALA A 25 0.98 -13.31 13.45
C ALA A 25 0.29 -12.69 12.24
N TYR A 26 -0.04 -11.39 12.30
CA TYR A 26 -0.59 -10.66 11.15
C TYR A 26 0.40 -10.65 9.97
N LEU A 27 1.67 -10.30 10.22
CA LEU A 27 2.68 -10.25 9.17
C LEU A 27 3.00 -11.63 8.57
N ASP A 28 2.96 -12.70 9.37
CA ASP A 28 3.10 -14.07 8.88
C ASP A 28 1.94 -14.46 7.95
N GLY A 29 0.71 -14.05 8.30
CA GLY A 29 -0.46 -14.20 7.43
C GLY A 29 -0.30 -13.45 6.10
N GLU A 30 0.13 -12.19 6.14
CA GLU A 30 0.40 -11.39 4.94
C GLU A 30 1.50 -12.00 4.06
N ARG A 31 2.58 -12.50 4.66
CA ARG A 31 3.65 -13.20 3.91
C ARG A 31 3.13 -14.44 3.21
N ALA A 32 2.28 -15.22 3.88
CA ALA A 32 1.68 -16.41 3.27
C ALA A 32 0.73 -16.04 2.11
N ALA A 33 -0.07 -14.97 2.27
CA ALA A 33 -0.94 -14.47 1.22
C ALA A 33 -0.14 -13.96 0.01
N LEU A 34 0.93 -13.19 0.24
CA LEU A 34 1.84 -12.72 -0.81
C LEU A 34 2.53 -13.87 -1.55
N ALA A 35 2.99 -14.89 -0.82
CA ALA A 35 3.59 -16.08 -1.43
C ALA A 35 2.59 -16.84 -2.31
N ALA A 36 1.34 -16.97 -1.87
CA ALA A 36 0.27 -17.59 -2.65
C ALA A 36 -0.06 -16.77 -3.91
N ALA A 37 -0.13 -15.44 -3.79
CA ALA A 37 -0.35 -14.56 -4.93
C ALA A 37 0.79 -14.66 -5.95
N ALA A 38 2.06 -14.61 -5.50
CA ALA A 38 3.22 -14.75 -6.36
C ALA A 38 3.25 -16.10 -7.11
N ALA A 39 2.82 -17.19 -6.45
CA ALA A 39 2.70 -18.50 -7.10
C ALA A 39 1.58 -18.54 -8.16
N ALA A 40 0.50 -17.76 -7.98
CA ALA A 40 -0.56 -17.63 -8.96
C ALA A 40 -0.21 -16.69 -10.12
N SER A 41 0.70 -15.73 -9.91
CA SER A 41 1.18 -14.80 -10.92
C SER A 41 2.23 -15.38 -11.88
N ASP A 42 2.78 -16.57 -11.60
CA ASP A 42 3.74 -17.25 -12.50
C ASP A 42 3.06 -17.81 -13.77
N ASP A 43 1.72 -17.79 -13.83
CA ASP A 43 0.93 -18.03 -15.04
C ASP A 43 0.94 -16.80 -15.99
N GLY A 44 2.14 -16.33 -16.35
CA GLY A 44 2.51 -15.87 -17.71
C GLY A 44 1.75 -14.72 -18.40
N GLU A 45 0.78 -14.06 -17.79
CA GLU A 45 0.22 -12.82 -18.33
C GLU A 45 0.99 -11.65 -17.73
N ASN A 46 1.93 -11.08 -18.49
CA ASN A 46 2.54 -9.81 -18.14
C ASN A 46 1.40 -8.82 -17.86
N GLU A 47 1.15 -8.50 -16.59
CA GLU A 47 0.13 -7.54 -16.24
C GLU A 47 0.49 -6.23 -16.96
N THR A 48 -0.32 -5.88 -17.96
CA THR A 48 -0.17 -4.64 -18.71
C THR A 48 -1.28 -3.69 -18.31
N TRP A 49 -1.04 -2.41 -18.55
CA TRP A 49 -2.04 -1.38 -18.33
C TRP A 49 -3.16 -1.36 -19.39
N ASP A 50 -3.17 -2.30 -20.34
CA ASP A 50 -4.12 -2.35 -21.45
C ASP A 50 -5.56 -2.40 -20.94
N GLY A 51 -6.40 -1.50 -21.45
CA GLY A 51 -7.79 -1.33 -20.99
C GLY A 51 -7.96 -0.63 -19.63
N ALA A 52 -6.93 -0.55 -18.78
CA ALA A 52 -7.01 0.02 -17.43
C ALA A 52 -6.50 1.47 -17.32
N LYS A 53 -5.64 1.94 -18.25
CA LYS A 53 -5.00 3.27 -18.21
C LYS A 53 -5.96 4.42 -17.99
N TRP A 54 -7.04 4.46 -18.78
CA TRP A 54 -8.01 5.57 -18.73
C TRP A 54 -8.71 5.66 -17.38
N ARG A 55 -9.08 4.51 -16.80
CA ARG A 55 -9.76 4.44 -15.51
C ARG A 55 -8.83 4.88 -14.37
N PHE A 56 -7.55 4.51 -14.42
CA PHE A 56 -6.57 4.92 -13.41
C PHE A 56 -6.20 6.41 -13.54
N ALA A 57 -5.97 6.90 -14.76
CA ALA A 57 -5.69 8.32 -15.01
C ALA A 57 -6.81 9.22 -14.47
N GLY A 58 -8.08 8.82 -14.62
CA GLY A 58 -9.21 9.55 -14.04
C GLY A 58 -9.21 9.57 -12.50
N ARG A 59 -8.78 8.49 -11.82
CA ARG A 59 -8.65 8.46 -10.35
C ARG A 59 -7.50 9.33 -9.87
N LEU A 60 -6.38 9.29 -10.58
CA LEU A 60 -5.22 10.13 -10.26
C LEU A 60 -5.60 11.61 -10.39
N ALA A 61 -6.37 11.96 -11.43
CA ALA A 61 -6.84 13.32 -11.62
C ALA A 61 -7.73 13.83 -10.46
N ALA A 62 -8.63 12.98 -9.98
CA ALA A 62 -9.52 13.33 -8.87
C ALA A 62 -8.79 13.66 -7.55
N THR A 63 -7.51 13.26 -7.40
CA THR A 63 -6.69 13.58 -6.23
C THR A 63 -5.95 14.92 -6.31
N GLY A 64 -6.08 15.66 -7.42
CA GLY A 64 -5.40 16.94 -7.62
C GLY A 64 -3.93 16.81 -8.03
N ALA A 65 -3.53 15.64 -8.53
CA ALA A 65 -2.19 15.40 -9.10
C ALA A 65 -1.98 16.10 -10.47
N ASP A 66 -2.94 16.92 -10.88
CA ASP A 66 -3.17 17.44 -12.23
C ASP A 66 -2.13 18.45 -12.72
N GLY A 67 -1.17 18.85 -11.90
CA GLY A 67 -0.14 19.81 -12.29
C GLY A 67 0.80 19.31 -13.40
N ARG A 68 0.90 17.98 -13.59
CA ARG A 68 1.71 17.31 -14.62
C ARG A 68 1.08 15.99 -15.09
N GLY A 69 -0.23 15.98 -15.35
CA GLY A 69 -0.98 14.76 -15.73
C GLY A 69 -0.52 14.10 -17.03
N GLY A 70 0.61 13.37 -16.97
CA GLY A 70 1.11 12.50 -18.01
C GLY A 70 0.39 11.17 -17.99
N ARG A 71 0.11 10.63 -19.17
CA ARG A 71 -0.42 9.27 -19.37
C ARG A 71 0.37 8.27 -18.52
N VAL A 72 -0.30 7.29 -17.91
CA VAL A 72 0.37 6.14 -17.29
C VAL A 72 1.24 5.44 -18.35
N PRO A 73 2.59 5.42 -18.22
CA PRO A 73 3.44 4.76 -19.19
C PRO A 73 3.25 3.24 -19.16
N ASP A 74 3.56 2.57 -20.28
CA ASP A 74 3.52 1.11 -20.37
C ASP A 74 4.43 0.42 -19.34
N GLY A 75 5.50 1.08 -18.90
CA GLY A 75 6.43 0.56 -17.89
C GLY A 75 6.07 0.92 -16.43
N ALA A 76 4.92 1.54 -16.18
CA ALA A 76 4.47 1.75 -14.80
C ALA A 76 4.04 0.43 -14.16
N PRO A 77 4.29 0.19 -12.86
CA PRO A 77 3.73 -0.97 -12.16
C PRO A 77 2.21 -1.01 -12.35
N THR A 78 1.62 -2.17 -12.64
CA THR A 78 0.16 -2.35 -12.81
C THR A 78 -0.63 -2.33 -11.50
N ASP A 79 0.05 -2.53 -10.38
CA ASP A 79 -0.50 -2.27 -9.06
C ASP A 79 -0.78 -0.77 -8.89
N ALA A 80 -2.05 -0.43 -8.66
CA ALA A 80 -2.54 0.93 -8.56
C ALA A 80 -1.89 1.71 -7.40
N TRP A 81 -1.51 1.04 -6.31
CA TRP A 81 -0.90 1.70 -5.15
C TRP A 81 0.56 2.08 -5.44
N SER A 82 1.32 1.13 -6.00
CA SER A 82 2.69 1.34 -6.48
C SER A 82 2.75 2.39 -7.58
N ALA A 83 1.78 2.40 -8.50
CA ALA A 83 1.69 3.41 -9.56
C ALA A 83 1.39 4.81 -9.00
N ALA A 84 0.45 4.93 -8.05
CA ALA A 84 0.10 6.21 -7.43
C ALA A 84 1.27 6.79 -6.63
N GLY A 85 2.04 5.96 -5.92
CA GLY A 85 3.26 6.38 -5.20
C GLY A 85 4.41 6.82 -6.11
N ARG A 86 4.30 6.61 -7.43
CA ARG A 86 5.29 7.04 -8.44
C ARG A 86 4.73 8.06 -9.42
N ALA A 87 3.53 8.60 -9.16
CA ALA A 87 2.84 9.51 -10.05
C ALA A 87 3.63 10.80 -10.35
N ASP A 88 4.54 11.20 -9.47
CA ASP A 88 5.48 12.31 -9.66
C ASP A 88 6.55 12.06 -10.74
N ARG A 89 6.75 10.80 -11.15
CA ARG A 89 7.73 10.37 -12.16
C ARG A 89 7.12 10.21 -13.57
N PHE A 90 5.81 10.42 -13.72
CA PHE A 90 5.06 10.28 -14.97
C PHE A 90 4.58 11.64 -15.49
#